data_AF-A0A016BYF5-F1
#
_entry.id   AF-A0A016BYF5-F1
#
_cell.length_a   1.000
_cell.length_b   1.000
_cell.length_c   1.000
_cell.angle_alpha   90.00
_cell.angle_beta   90.00
_cell.angle_gamma   90.00
#
_symmetry.space_group_name_H-M   'P 1'
#
loop_
_entity.id
_entity.type
_entity.pdbx_description
1 polymer ?
#
loop_
_entity_poly.entity_id
_entity_poly.type
_entity_poly.pdbx_seq_one_letter_code
_entity_poly.pdbx_strand_id
1 'polypeptide(L)'
;MPSESPKALPGLDDFFSPQGGGSSSLSSPQQSGSLPKPEEVIKDATVKKALEEAWSDMLKRSTKDQRQEVGFWIYYDPVKKQYYIGKKRYGIAVKNDGKARGNISLGDKSPSVNGVPATAKVVASFHTHTPMTEIKGMKRKVGPSKEDKGNADKNRIPIIVYDYIGTKDPRTNDYYVIGGHKVSDPKKMYIYQPKK
;
A
#
# COMPACT_ATOMS: atom_id res chain seq x y z
N MET A 1 4.49 24.42 86.64
CA MET A 1 5.58 25.07 85.88
C MET A 1 5.09 25.32 84.46
N PRO A 2 5.56 26.34 83.73
CA PRO A 2 5.58 27.81 83.90
C PRO A 2 4.37 28.44 83.16
N SER A 3 3.95 29.71 83.32
CA SER A 3 4.61 31.03 83.23
C SER A 3 4.88 31.54 81.80
N GLU A 4 4.36 32.75 81.55
CA GLU A 4 4.77 33.81 80.59
C GLU A 4 4.28 33.83 79.12
N SER A 5 3.45 34.86 78.84
CA SER A 5 3.32 35.63 77.58
C SER A 5 4.66 36.40 77.27
N PRO A 6 4.86 37.21 76.19
CA PRO A 6 3.95 37.72 75.14
C PRO A 6 4.56 37.91 73.70
N LYS A 7 3.76 38.58 72.85
CA LYS A 7 3.95 39.17 71.49
C LYS A 7 5.29 39.83 71.12
N ALA A 8 5.65 39.77 69.83
CA ALA A 8 5.89 40.89 68.87
C ALA A 8 6.36 40.31 67.49
N LEU A 9 5.61 40.43 66.38
CA LEU A 9 5.63 41.46 65.28
C LEU A 9 6.97 41.55 64.48
N PRO A 10 7.02 42.02 63.21
CA PRO A 10 6.03 42.20 62.12
C PRO A 10 6.46 41.45 60.82
N GLY A 11 5.63 41.16 59.82
CA GLY A 11 5.03 42.09 58.86
C GLY A 11 5.98 42.35 57.68
N LEU A 12 5.69 41.72 56.53
CA LEU A 12 5.68 42.44 55.26
C LEU A 12 4.86 41.66 54.23
N ASP A 13 3.86 42.36 53.77
CA ASP A 13 2.78 41.94 52.92
C ASP A 13 3.24 41.66 51.49
N ASP A 14 2.52 40.73 50.86
CA ASP A 14 2.05 40.74 49.49
C ASP A 14 3.00 41.15 48.36
N PHE A 15 3.36 40.14 47.55
CA PHE A 15 3.23 40.32 46.10
C PHE A 15 2.62 39.09 45.43
N PHE A 16 1.47 39.31 44.82
CA PHE A 16 0.65 38.37 44.05
C PHE A 16 1.38 37.68 42.88
N SER A 17 1.28 36.34 42.81
CA SER A 17 0.94 35.42 41.68
C SER A 17 1.63 35.53 40.28
N PRO A 18 1.47 34.53 39.35
CA PRO A 18 1.66 33.07 39.39
C PRO A 18 2.45 32.52 38.14
N GLN A 19 2.53 31.18 38.00
CA GLN A 19 2.91 30.36 36.81
C GLN A 19 4.35 29.82 36.69
N GLY A 20 4.45 28.50 36.47
CA GLY A 20 5.66 27.89 35.90
C GLY A 20 5.89 26.41 36.23
N GLY A 21 4.87 25.56 36.06
CA GLY A 21 5.04 24.09 36.16
C GLY A 21 5.93 23.56 35.04
N GLY A 22 7.23 23.40 35.33
CA GLY A 22 8.21 22.79 34.42
C GLY A 22 8.10 21.27 34.44
N SER A 23 7.18 20.72 33.63
CA SER A 23 7.19 19.30 33.27
C SER A 23 8.39 19.02 32.38
N SER A 24 9.34 18.23 32.89
CA SER A 24 10.46 17.71 32.11
C SER A 24 9.95 16.73 31.06
N SER A 25 9.85 17.22 29.82
CA SER A 25 9.52 16.39 28.66
C SER A 25 10.67 15.42 28.38
N LEU A 26 10.48 14.17 28.79
CA LEU A 26 11.20 13.01 28.26
C LEU A 26 10.93 12.93 26.76
N SER A 27 11.81 13.53 25.97
CA SER A 27 11.84 13.37 24.53
C SER A 27 12.28 11.95 24.21
N SER A 28 11.31 11.11 23.85
CA SER A 28 11.59 9.81 23.24
C SER A 28 12.29 10.04 21.90
N PRO A 29 13.39 9.35 21.56
CA PRO A 29 13.98 9.45 20.23
C PRO A 29 12.96 8.94 19.21
N GLN A 30 12.41 9.85 18.42
CA GLN A 30 11.57 9.53 17.29
C GLN A 30 12.48 8.93 16.21
N GLN A 31 12.76 7.63 16.34
CA GLN A 31 13.51 6.86 15.35
C GLN A 31 12.60 6.73 14.12
N SER A 32 12.66 7.74 13.26
CA SER A 32 12.04 7.77 11.94
C SER A 32 12.75 6.74 11.07
N GLY A 33 12.41 5.46 11.26
CA GLY A 33 12.77 4.42 10.31
C GLY A 33 12.13 4.77 8.97
N SER A 34 12.94 4.84 7.91
CA SER A 34 12.44 4.99 6.55
C SER A 34 11.41 3.88 6.25
N LEU A 35 10.32 4.22 5.59
CA LEU A 35 9.35 3.21 5.13
C LEU A 35 10.07 2.17 4.24
N PRO A 36 9.67 0.89 4.32
CA PRO A 36 10.31 -0.17 3.57
C PRO A 36 10.18 0.09 2.07
N LYS A 37 11.22 -0.27 1.32
CA LYS A 37 11.18 -0.16 -0.13
C LYS A 37 10.28 -1.27 -0.71
N PRO A 38 9.58 -1.04 -1.82
CA PRO A 38 8.78 -2.06 -2.50
C PRO A 38 9.49 -3.40 -2.75
N GLU A 39 10.80 -3.40 -3.00
CA GLU A 39 11.61 -4.60 -3.19
C GLU A 39 11.76 -5.42 -1.89
N GLU A 40 11.60 -4.79 -0.73
CA GLU A 40 11.55 -5.43 0.59
C GLU A 40 10.12 -5.87 0.93
N VAL A 41 9.13 -5.05 0.58
CA VAL A 41 7.70 -5.33 0.75
C VAL A 41 7.34 -6.68 0.13
N ILE A 42 7.76 -6.95 -1.11
CA ILE A 42 7.44 -8.20 -1.81
C ILE A 42 8.19 -9.43 -1.26
N LYS A 43 9.15 -9.25 -0.33
CA LYS A 43 9.88 -10.36 0.29
C LYS A 43 9.19 -10.89 1.54
N ASP A 44 8.36 -10.08 2.18
CA ASP A 44 7.60 -10.43 3.38
C ASP A 44 6.63 -11.58 3.12
N ALA A 45 6.50 -12.50 4.09
CA ALA A 45 5.70 -13.70 3.95
C ALA A 45 4.19 -13.40 3.91
N THR A 46 3.72 -12.45 4.73
CA THR A 46 2.32 -12.02 4.76
C THR A 46 1.93 -11.37 3.44
N VAL A 47 2.80 -10.48 2.94
CA VAL A 47 2.61 -9.84 1.64
C VAL A 47 2.61 -10.90 0.53
N LYS A 48 3.65 -11.71 0.40
CA LYS A 48 3.73 -12.76 -0.64
C LYS A 48 2.48 -13.64 -0.69
N LYS A 49 2.02 -14.13 0.46
CA LYS A 49 0.81 -14.95 0.55
C LYS A 49 -0.40 -14.21 -0.02
N ALA A 50 -0.61 -12.95 0.35
CA ALA A 50 -1.73 -12.16 -0.14
C ALA A 50 -1.65 -11.88 -1.65
N LEU A 51 -0.45 -11.65 -2.20
CA LEU A 51 -0.27 -11.45 -3.64
C LEU A 51 -0.62 -12.72 -4.44
N GLU A 52 -0.19 -13.89 -3.97
CA GLU A 52 -0.52 -15.19 -4.59
C GLU A 52 -2.01 -15.52 -4.45
N GLU A 53 -2.62 -15.24 -3.29
CA GLU A 53 -4.06 -15.42 -3.09
C GLU A 53 -4.88 -14.53 -4.02
N ALA A 54 -4.47 -13.28 -4.25
CA ALA A 54 -5.13 -12.39 -5.20
C ALA A 54 -4.94 -12.84 -6.64
N TRP A 55 -3.77 -13.40 -6.99
CA TRP A 55 -3.58 -14.03 -8.30
C TRP A 55 -4.51 -15.23 -8.51
N SER A 56 -4.59 -16.13 -7.53
CA SER A 56 -5.51 -17.28 -7.56
C SER A 56 -6.97 -16.86 -7.68
N ASP A 57 -7.38 -15.84 -6.93
CA ASP A 57 -8.73 -15.27 -6.98
C ASP A 57 -9.05 -14.64 -8.33
N MET A 58 -8.10 -13.89 -8.90
CA MET A 58 -8.22 -13.33 -10.25
C MET A 58 -8.40 -14.44 -11.30
N LEU A 59 -7.66 -15.55 -11.19
CA LEU A 59 -7.81 -16.68 -12.10
C LEU A 59 -9.18 -17.34 -11.97
N LYS A 60 -9.70 -17.54 -10.76
CA LYS A 60 -11.07 -18.07 -10.53
C LYS A 60 -12.15 -17.18 -11.16
N ARG A 61 -11.88 -15.88 -11.26
CA ARG A 61 -12.78 -14.88 -11.86
C ARG A 61 -12.59 -14.70 -13.36
N SER A 62 -11.52 -15.27 -13.92
CA SER A 62 -11.25 -15.26 -15.34
C SER A 62 -11.94 -16.46 -15.98
N THR A 63 -13.03 -16.19 -16.68
CA THR A 63 -13.84 -17.20 -17.38
C THR A 63 -13.67 -17.07 -18.88
N LYS A 64 -14.40 -17.89 -19.64
CA LYS A 64 -14.49 -17.77 -21.10
C LYS A 64 -14.94 -16.38 -21.54
N ASP A 65 -15.89 -15.79 -20.80
CA ASP A 65 -16.60 -14.59 -21.25
C ASP A 65 -16.07 -13.30 -20.62
N GLN A 66 -15.47 -13.38 -19.42
CA GLN A 66 -15.02 -12.20 -18.69
C GLN A 66 -13.71 -12.41 -17.92
N ARG A 67 -13.14 -11.30 -17.48
CA ARG A 67 -11.99 -11.25 -16.58
C ARG A 67 -12.06 -10.01 -15.70
N GLN A 68 -11.41 -10.06 -14.54
CA GLN A 68 -11.49 -9.00 -13.54
C GLN A 68 -10.19 -8.89 -12.76
N GLU A 69 -9.65 -7.69 -12.62
CA GLU A 69 -8.45 -7.45 -11.80
C GLU A 69 -8.79 -7.52 -10.31
N VAL A 70 -7.80 -7.94 -9.50
CA VAL A 70 -7.91 -8.02 -8.04
C VAL A 70 -6.77 -7.23 -7.43
N GLY A 71 -7.04 -6.42 -6.41
CA GLY A 71 -6.02 -5.58 -5.81
C GLY A 71 -6.35 -5.12 -4.40
N PHE A 72 -5.37 -4.49 -3.76
CA PHE A 72 -5.46 -3.96 -2.40
C PHE A 72 -4.32 -2.97 -2.11
N TRP A 73 -4.48 -2.19 -1.04
CA TRP A 73 -3.41 -1.40 -0.45
C TRP A 73 -2.54 -2.26 0.46
N ILE A 74 -1.23 -2.01 0.49
CA ILE A 74 -0.28 -2.65 1.39
C ILE A 74 0.22 -1.61 2.39
N TYR A 75 0.24 -1.99 3.66
CA TYR A 75 0.61 -1.12 4.76
C TYR A 75 1.78 -1.69 5.56
N TYR A 76 2.56 -0.81 6.16
CA TYR A 76 3.58 -1.14 7.14
C TYR A 76 3.36 -0.31 8.40
N ASP A 77 3.31 -0.97 9.55
CA ASP A 77 3.29 -0.32 10.85
C ASP A 77 4.73 -0.21 11.38
N PRO A 78 5.31 1.01 11.44
CA PRO A 78 6.68 1.20 11.92
C PRO A 78 6.82 0.99 13.43
N VAL A 79 5.72 1.06 14.20
CA VAL A 79 5.74 0.83 15.65
C VAL A 79 5.86 -0.67 15.93
N LYS A 80 5.01 -1.46 15.28
CA LYS A 80 4.98 -2.91 15.46
C LYS A 80 5.89 -3.68 14.51
N LYS A 81 6.52 -2.97 13.56
CA LYS A 81 7.38 -3.51 12.50
C LYS A 81 6.72 -4.64 11.71
N GLN A 82 5.45 -4.49 11.36
CA GLN A 82 4.67 -5.53 10.68
C GLN A 82 3.90 -5.00 9.48
N TYR A 83 3.65 -5.88 8.51
CA TYR A 83 2.84 -5.58 7.34
C TYR A 83 1.37 -5.89 7.57
N TYR A 84 0.50 -5.08 6.96
CA TYR A 84 -0.93 -5.32 6.89
C TYR A 84 -1.43 -5.25 5.46
N ILE A 85 -2.42 -6.08 5.15
CA ILE A 85 -3.07 -6.12 3.84
C ILE A 85 -4.42 -5.43 3.98
N GLY A 86 -4.64 -4.41 3.15
CA GLY A 86 -5.90 -3.69 3.11
C GLY A 86 -7.04 -4.53 2.56
N LYS A 87 -8.22 -3.93 2.54
CA LYS A 87 -9.42 -4.58 2.02
C LYS A 87 -9.25 -4.92 0.54
N LYS A 88 -9.39 -6.21 0.19
CA LYS A 88 -9.39 -6.69 -1.20
C LYS A 88 -10.50 -6.01 -2.00
N ARG A 89 -10.14 -5.54 -3.20
CA ARG A 89 -11.04 -4.90 -4.18
C ARG A 89 -10.99 -5.66 -5.49
N TYR A 90 -12.05 -5.47 -6.26
CA TYR A 90 -12.22 -6.05 -7.57
C TYR A 90 -12.45 -4.94 -8.59
N GLY A 91 -11.76 -5.04 -9.72
CA GLY A 91 -11.97 -4.13 -10.85
C GLY A 91 -13.34 -4.31 -11.50
N ILE A 92 -13.59 -3.58 -12.56
CA ILE A 92 -14.78 -3.84 -13.39
C ILE A 92 -14.56 -5.18 -14.11
N ALA A 93 -15.58 -6.03 -14.13
CA ALA A 93 -15.54 -7.24 -14.93
C ALA A 93 -15.67 -6.86 -16.42
N VAL A 94 -14.67 -7.23 -17.22
CA VAL A 94 -14.59 -6.87 -18.64
C VAL A 94 -14.73 -8.09 -19.52
N LYS A 95 -15.45 -7.95 -20.63
CA LYS A 95 -15.69 -9.04 -21.59
C LYS A 95 -14.41 -9.41 -22.34
N ASN A 96 -14.28 -10.69 -22.71
CA ASN A 96 -13.16 -11.21 -23.50
C ASN A 96 -13.32 -10.97 -25.02
N ASP A 97 -13.87 -9.81 -25.40
CA ASP A 97 -14.08 -9.41 -26.80
C ASP A 97 -12.95 -8.52 -27.36
N GLY A 98 -11.93 -8.25 -26.54
CA GLY A 98 -10.77 -7.42 -26.89
C GLY A 98 -11.04 -5.90 -26.91
N LYS A 99 -12.26 -5.44 -26.63
CA LYS A 99 -12.64 -4.02 -26.70
C LYS A 99 -12.31 -3.26 -25.42
N ALA A 100 -12.61 -3.87 -24.27
CA ALA A 100 -12.39 -3.26 -22.96
C ALA A 100 -11.06 -3.73 -22.33
N ARG A 101 -10.37 -2.82 -21.65
CA ARG A 101 -9.20 -3.12 -20.83
C ARG A 101 -9.62 -3.34 -19.37
N GLY A 102 -8.93 -4.25 -18.68
CA GLY A 102 -9.07 -4.37 -17.23
C GLY A 102 -8.68 -3.06 -16.54
N ASN A 103 -9.37 -2.75 -15.46
CA ASN A 103 -9.08 -1.62 -14.61
C ASN A 103 -9.61 -1.89 -13.21
N ILE A 104 -8.87 -1.42 -12.21
CA ILE A 104 -9.30 -1.42 -10.82
C ILE A 104 -9.08 -0.06 -10.17
N SER A 105 -10.04 0.34 -9.34
CA SER A 105 -9.87 1.40 -8.34
C SER A 105 -9.80 0.78 -6.96
N LEU A 106 -8.73 1.07 -6.22
CA LEU A 106 -8.57 0.59 -4.84
C LEU A 106 -9.37 1.42 -3.83
N GLY A 107 -9.93 2.55 -4.25
CA GLY A 107 -10.66 3.47 -3.39
C GLY A 107 -9.74 4.18 -2.38
N ASP A 108 -10.31 4.59 -1.25
CA ASP A 108 -9.58 5.27 -0.18
C ASP A 108 -8.47 4.36 0.40
N LYS A 109 -7.30 4.95 0.60
CA LYS A 109 -6.10 4.33 1.15
C LYS A 109 -5.98 4.48 2.66
N SER A 110 -6.90 5.19 3.32
CA SER A 110 -6.89 5.38 4.78
C SER A 110 -6.92 4.03 5.53
N PRO A 111 -6.12 3.88 6.61
CA PRO A 111 -6.11 2.67 7.41
C PRO A 111 -7.49 2.17 7.88
N SER A 112 -8.32 3.09 8.37
CA SER A 112 -9.65 2.78 8.90
C SER A 112 -10.58 2.15 7.86
N VAL A 113 -10.62 2.68 6.63
CA VAL A 113 -11.45 2.13 5.53
C VAL A 113 -10.97 0.74 5.10
N ASN A 114 -9.71 0.43 5.36
CA ASN A 114 -9.07 -0.81 4.97
C ASN A 114 -8.96 -1.83 6.12
N GLY A 115 -9.51 -1.51 7.30
CA GLY A 115 -9.51 -2.41 8.46
C GLY A 115 -8.11 -2.64 9.05
N VAL A 116 -7.19 -1.69 8.86
CA VAL A 116 -5.80 -1.78 9.36
C VAL A 116 -5.55 -0.73 10.45
N PRO A 117 -4.61 -0.95 11.38
CA PRO A 117 -4.36 -0.03 12.49
C PRO A 117 -3.98 1.37 12.01
N ALA A 118 -4.42 2.41 12.74
CA ALA A 118 -4.12 3.81 12.41
C ALA A 118 -2.61 4.14 12.43
N THR A 119 -1.81 3.34 13.14
CA THR A 119 -0.34 3.41 13.16
C THR A 119 0.30 2.96 11.85
N ALA A 120 -0.41 2.17 11.03
CA ALA A 120 0.08 1.64 9.78
C ALA A 120 0.05 2.70 8.67
N LYS A 121 1.13 2.76 7.87
CA LYS A 121 1.29 3.67 6.74
C LYS A 121 1.22 2.89 5.44
N VAL A 122 0.55 3.45 4.42
CA VAL A 122 0.54 2.86 3.07
C VAL A 122 1.95 2.87 2.52
N VAL A 123 2.42 1.74 2.01
CA VAL A 123 3.75 1.58 1.42
C VAL A 123 3.71 1.19 -0.06
N ALA A 124 2.62 0.57 -0.52
CA ALA A 124 2.41 0.27 -1.94
C ALA A 124 0.93 0.06 -2.25
N SER A 125 0.56 0.25 -3.52
CA SER A 125 -0.65 -0.34 -4.10
C SER A 125 -0.30 -1.62 -4.83
N PHE A 126 -1.24 -2.56 -4.86
CA PHE A 126 -1.11 -3.80 -5.62
C PHE A 126 -2.34 -4.10 -6.45
N HIS A 127 -2.13 -4.61 -7.67
CA HIS A 127 -3.17 -5.33 -8.41
C HIS A 127 -2.60 -6.40 -9.34
N THR A 128 -3.47 -7.32 -9.73
CA THR A 128 -3.20 -8.35 -10.74
C THR A 128 -3.63 -7.86 -12.12
N HIS A 129 -2.85 -8.19 -13.14
CA HIS A 129 -3.31 -8.12 -14.52
C HIS A 129 -3.99 -9.42 -14.92
N THR A 130 -5.05 -9.28 -15.73
CA THR A 130 -5.85 -10.42 -16.17
C THR A 130 -5.20 -11.19 -17.33
N PRO A 131 -5.46 -12.52 -17.45
CA PRO A 131 -5.07 -13.33 -18.59
C PRO A 131 -5.68 -12.83 -19.88
N MET A 132 -4.98 -13.08 -20.99
CA MET A 132 -5.49 -12.88 -22.35
C MET A 132 -5.80 -14.21 -23.05
N THR A 133 -5.95 -15.30 -22.29
CA THR A 133 -6.12 -16.67 -22.82
C THR A 133 -7.30 -16.77 -23.79
N GLU A 134 -8.40 -16.08 -23.49
CA GLU A 134 -9.61 -16.11 -24.32
C GLU A 134 -9.65 -15.01 -25.41
N ILE A 135 -8.65 -14.12 -25.45
CA ILE A 135 -8.65 -12.91 -26.31
C ILE A 135 -7.64 -13.08 -27.45
N LYS A 136 -7.92 -13.98 -28.38
CA LYS A 136 -7.02 -14.32 -29.49
C LYS A 136 -6.77 -13.11 -30.41
N GLY A 137 -5.57 -13.04 -31.00
CA GLY A 137 -5.19 -12.00 -31.96
C GLY A 137 -4.83 -10.63 -31.35
N MET A 138 -4.96 -10.48 -30.02
CA MET A 138 -4.62 -9.25 -29.31
C MET A 138 -3.29 -9.39 -28.56
N LYS A 139 -2.65 -8.26 -28.25
CA LYS A 139 -1.49 -8.22 -27.35
C LYS A 139 -1.58 -7.05 -26.36
N ARG A 140 -1.04 -7.25 -25.16
CA ARG A 140 -0.92 -6.20 -24.13
C ARG A 140 0.53 -6.09 -23.66
N LYS A 141 1.03 -4.87 -23.50
CA LYS A 141 2.35 -4.64 -22.93
C LYS A 141 2.38 -5.13 -21.47
N VAL A 142 3.47 -5.79 -21.12
CA VAL A 142 3.70 -6.38 -19.80
C VAL A 142 4.05 -5.31 -18.76
N GLY A 143 3.63 -5.52 -17.52
CA GLY A 143 3.92 -4.66 -16.37
C GLY A 143 3.01 -3.42 -16.29
N PRO A 144 3.32 -2.46 -15.39
CA PRO A 144 2.46 -1.32 -15.11
C PRO A 144 2.13 -0.50 -16.37
N SER A 145 0.85 -0.23 -16.55
CA SER A 145 0.30 0.61 -17.62
C SER A 145 0.73 2.08 -17.47
N LYS A 146 0.36 2.92 -18.44
CA LYS A 146 0.61 4.37 -18.35
C LYS A 146 -0.21 4.98 -17.20
N GLU A 147 -1.44 4.50 -17.06
CA GLU A 147 -2.40 4.90 -16.04
C GLU A 147 -1.91 4.51 -14.64
N ASP A 148 -1.36 3.31 -14.50
CA ASP A 148 -0.74 2.84 -13.25
C ASP A 148 0.40 3.75 -12.79
N LYS A 149 1.30 4.07 -13.73
CA LYS A 149 2.45 4.96 -13.47
C LYS A 149 1.98 6.36 -13.10
N GLY A 150 1.00 6.90 -13.83
CA GLY A 150 0.40 8.19 -13.53
C GLY A 150 -0.26 8.22 -12.14
N ASN A 151 -0.94 7.14 -11.74
CA ASN A 151 -1.55 7.04 -10.42
C ASN A 151 -0.50 6.93 -9.30
N ALA A 152 0.56 6.15 -9.53
CA ALA A 152 1.68 6.04 -8.61
C ALA A 152 2.38 7.39 -8.41
N ASP A 153 2.72 8.08 -9.50
CA ASP A 153 3.34 9.42 -9.49
C ASP A 153 2.44 10.42 -8.74
N LYS A 154 1.15 10.49 -9.07
CA LYS A 154 0.18 11.40 -8.43
C LYS A 154 0.08 11.18 -6.93
N ASN A 155 0.09 9.92 -6.49
CA ASN A 155 -0.08 9.59 -5.08
C ASN A 155 1.23 9.53 -4.29
N ARG A 156 2.38 9.58 -4.98
CA ARG A 156 3.72 9.29 -4.42
C ARG A 156 3.75 7.94 -3.69
N ILE A 157 3.05 6.95 -4.25
CA ILE A 157 2.97 5.59 -3.70
C ILE A 157 3.40 4.63 -4.79
N PRO A 158 4.38 3.75 -4.53
CA PRO A 158 4.78 2.70 -5.47
C PRO A 158 3.63 1.76 -5.82
N ILE A 159 3.65 1.26 -7.05
CA ILE A 159 2.70 0.25 -7.50
C ILE A 159 3.41 -1.05 -7.83
N ILE A 160 2.83 -2.15 -7.35
CA ILE A 160 3.25 -3.52 -7.60
C ILE A 160 2.17 -4.16 -8.48
N VAL A 161 2.55 -4.65 -9.64
CA VAL A 161 1.65 -5.33 -10.56
C VAL A 161 2.08 -6.79 -10.68
N TYR A 162 1.18 -7.73 -10.38
CA TYR A 162 1.41 -9.13 -10.73
C TYR A 162 0.98 -9.36 -12.17
N ASP A 163 1.92 -9.71 -13.05
CA ASP A 163 1.65 -9.92 -14.46
C ASP A 163 2.43 -11.13 -15.00
N TYR A 164 2.01 -11.60 -16.17
CA TYR A 164 2.74 -12.57 -16.96
C TYR A 164 4.08 -11.98 -17.45
N ILE A 165 5.09 -12.84 -17.64
CA ILE A 165 6.39 -12.41 -18.17
C ILE A 165 6.26 -11.96 -19.63
N GLY A 166 5.39 -12.62 -20.39
CA GLY A 166 5.15 -12.37 -21.80
C GLY A 166 6.34 -12.71 -22.69
N THR A 167 6.20 -12.40 -23.97
CA THR A 167 7.20 -12.64 -25.01
C THR A 167 7.80 -11.31 -25.45
N LYS A 168 9.12 -11.30 -25.64
CA LYS A 168 9.87 -10.13 -26.10
C LYS A 168 9.60 -9.88 -27.59
N ASP A 169 9.21 -8.66 -27.94
CA ASP A 169 9.12 -8.17 -29.30
C ASP A 169 10.52 -7.72 -29.77
N PRO A 170 11.11 -8.37 -30.79
CA PRO A 170 12.47 -8.07 -31.23
C PRO A 170 12.61 -6.68 -31.86
N ARG A 171 11.50 -6.05 -32.29
CA ARG A 171 11.53 -4.74 -32.94
C ARG A 171 11.54 -3.59 -31.94
N THR A 172 10.80 -3.74 -30.85
CA THR A 172 10.63 -2.67 -29.84
C THR A 172 11.37 -2.96 -28.54
N ASN A 173 11.91 -4.17 -28.37
CA ASN A 173 12.54 -4.65 -27.15
C ASN A 173 11.58 -4.72 -25.93
N ASP A 174 10.28 -4.52 -26.16
CA ASP A 174 9.22 -4.59 -25.15
C ASP A 174 8.71 -6.03 -24.95
N TYR A 175 8.14 -6.32 -23.79
CA TYR A 175 7.49 -7.61 -23.51
C TYR A 175 5.97 -7.48 -23.64
N TYR A 176 5.34 -8.48 -24.26
CA TYR A 176 3.90 -8.53 -24.48
C TYR A 176 3.30 -9.86 -24.03
N VAL A 177 2.14 -9.79 -23.38
CA VAL A 177 1.24 -10.94 -23.22
C VAL A 177 0.45 -11.06 -24.51
N ILE A 178 0.54 -12.22 -25.16
CA ILE A 178 -0.15 -12.50 -26.42
C ILE A 178 -1.45 -13.25 -26.13
N GLY A 179 -2.52 -12.88 -26.83
CA GLY A 179 -3.80 -13.55 -26.77
C GLY A 179 -3.70 -15.05 -27.09
N GLY A 180 -4.39 -15.90 -26.33
CA GLY A 180 -4.30 -17.35 -26.47
C GLY A 180 -3.19 -18.02 -25.66
N HIS A 181 -2.44 -17.25 -24.86
CA HIS A 181 -1.44 -17.80 -23.93
C HIS A 181 -2.06 -18.70 -22.84
N LYS A 182 -1.26 -19.57 -22.23
CA LYS A 182 -1.77 -20.49 -21.20
C LYS A 182 -1.88 -19.76 -19.87
N VAL A 183 -2.92 -20.07 -19.10
CA VAL A 183 -3.07 -19.53 -17.73
C VAL A 183 -1.88 -19.88 -16.84
N SER A 184 -1.23 -21.02 -17.11
CA SER A 184 -0.02 -21.51 -16.41
C SER A 184 1.28 -20.82 -16.82
N ASP A 185 1.25 -19.88 -17.79
CA ASP A 185 2.48 -19.25 -18.26
C ASP A 185 3.20 -18.48 -17.14
N PRO A 186 4.54 -18.36 -17.23
CA PRO A 186 5.33 -17.72 -16.19
C PRO A 186 4.86 -16.30 -15.86
N LYS A 187 4.91 -15.97 -14.57
CA LYS A 187 4.45 -14.71 -13.99
C LYS A 187 5.48 -14.13 -13.03
N LYS A 188 5.47 -12.81 -12.85
CA LYS A 188 6.31 -12.13 -11.86
C LYS A 188 5.71 -10.80 -11.41
N MET A 189 6.25 -10.27 -10.31
CA MET A 189 5.95 -8.92 -9.85
C MET A 189 6.73 -7.90 -10.67
N TYR A 190 6.03 -6.84 -11.07
CA TYR A 190 6.61 -5.64 -11.65
C TYR A 190 6.40 -4.48 -10.70
N ILE A 191 7.46 -3.77 -10.39
CA ILE A 191 7.43 -2.63 -9.47
C ILE A 191 7.64 -1.36 -10.29
N TYR A 192 6.82 -0.36 -10.03
CA TYR A 192 7.08 1.00 -10.46
C TYR A 192 7.20 1.92 -9.26
N GLN A 193 8.35 2.59 -9.17
CA GLN A 193 8.62 3.63 -8.19
C GLN A 193 8.13 4.97 -8.75
N PRO A 194 7.38 5.76 -7.97
CA PRO A 194 6.89 7.05 -8.43
C PRO A 194 8.05 8.02 -8.64
N LYS A 195 7.92 8.90 -9.62
CA LYS A 195 8.86 10.00 -9.83
C LYS A 195 8.76 10.99 -8.66
N LYS A 196 9.89 11.58 -8.31
CA LYS A 196 9.98 12.64 -7.29
C LYS A 196 9.31 13.92 -7.77
#